data_AF-A0A2A4T1Q1-F1
#
_entry.id   AF-A0A2A4T1Q1-F1
#
_cell.length_a   1.000
_cell.length_b   1.000
_cell.length_c   1.000
_cell.angle_alpha   90.00
_cell.angle_beta   90.00
_cell.angle_gamma   90.00
#
_symmetry.space_group_name_H-M   'P 1'
#
loop_
_entity.id
_entity.type
_entity.pdbx_description
1 polymer ?
#
loop_
_entity_poly.entity_id
_entity_poly.type
_entity_poly.pdbx_seq_one_letter_code
_entity_poly.pdbx_strand_id
1 'polypeptide(L)'
;HFETPDGHVSFRAQGSFSANDGDVLHEAVLAGLGMARLAEYLVHEDIRTGRLTPVLTEYVHDQAWISAVYPHKRHLSPKVRAFVDFLAEKFTPVPPWELGFRDARAVTRNSDGTTDTAAAARDRAKERTEADRSSA
;
A
#
# COMPACT_ATOMS: atom_id res chain seq x y z
N HIS A 1 -7.01 6.08 13.06
CA HIS A 1 -8.33 5.67 12.55
C HIS A 1 -8.20 4.31 11.91
N PHE A 2 -9.19 3.45 12.14
CA PHE A 2 -9.28 2.09 11.61
C PHE A 2 -10.69 1.86 11.09
N GLU A 3 -10.83 1.12 10.00
CA GLU A 3 -12.14 0.68 9.52
C GLU A 3 -12.39 -0.76 9.96
N THR A 4 -13.37 -0.95 10.83
CA THR A 4 -13.79 -2.26 11.33
C THR A 4 -15.12 -2.67 10.69
N PRO A 5 -15.55 -3.95 10.78
CA PRO A 5 -16.87 -4.37 10.33
C PRO A 5 -18.02 -3.58 10.99
N ASP A 6 -17.83 -3.13 12.22
CA ASP A 6 -18.82 -2.35 12.99
C ASP A 6 -18.74 -0.83 12.72
N GLY A 7 -17.84 -0.41 11.81
CA GLY A 7 -17.67 0.98 11.39
C GLY A 7 -16.28 1.56 11.68
N HIS A 8 -16.18 2.89 11.59
CA HIS A 8 -14.92 3.61 11.82
C HIS A 8 -14.62 3.73 13.31
N VAL A 9 -13.43 3.28 13.71
CA VAL A 9 -12.93 3.39 15.08
C VAL A 9 -11.74 4.36 15.12
N SER A 10 -11.84 5.35 16.00
CA SER A 10 -10.70 6.20 16.35
C SER A 10 -10.03 5.62 17.60
N PHE A 11 -8.78 5.19 17.45
CA PHE A 11 -7.97 4.71 18.54
C PHE A 11 -6.80 5.67 18.77
N ARG A 12 -6.72 6.23 19.98
CA ARG A 12 -5.56 7.01 20.41
C ARG A 12 -4.58 6.05 21.06
N ALA A 13 -3.46 5.80 20.38
CA ALA A 13 -2.39 4.98 20.95
C ALA A 13 -1.87 5.59 22.25
N GLN A 14 -1.80 4.77 23.30
CA GLN A 14 -1.15 5.09 24.56
C GLN A 14 0.16 4.31 24.60
N GLY A 15 1.29 5.01 24.55
CA GLY A 15 2.62 4.41 24.52
C GLY A 15 3.60 5.22 25.36
N SER A 16 4.71 4.59 25.74
CA SER A 16 5.81 5.22 26.50
C SER A 16 6.73 6.08 25.63
N PHE A 17 6.55 6.04 24.30
CA PHE A 17 7.37 6.75 23.34
C PHE A 17 6.49 7.46 22.31
N SER A 18 6.87 8.69 21.94
CA SER A 18 6.24 9.44 20.87
C SER A 18 7.29 10.25 20.10
N ALA A 19 7.12 10.32 18.79
CA ALA A 19 7.94 11.12 17.89
C ALA A 19 7.07 11.70 16.78
N ASN A 20 7.53 12.80 16.21
CA ASN A 20 6.90 13.50 15.07
C ASN A 20 7.61 13.20 13.75
N ASP A 21 8.48 12.20 13.72
CA ASP A 21 9.30 11.80 12.59
C ASP A 21 9.14 10.29 12.34
N GLY A 22 8.95 9.91 11.08
CA GLY A 22 8.71 8.53 10.69
C GLY A 22 9.94 7.64 10.87
N ASP A 23 11.14 8.14 10.59
CA ASP A 23 12.39 7.39 10.69
C ASP A 23 12.70 7.09 12.16
N VAL A 24 12.44 8.05 13.05
CA VAL A 24 12.58 7.85 14.50
C VAL A 24 11.62 6.78 15.02
N LEU A 25 10.37 6.77 14.54
CA LEU A 25 9.40 5.74 14.90
C LEU A 25 9.78 4.37 14.33
N HIS A 26 10.34 4.33 13.12
CA HIS A 26 10.81 3.12 12.47
C HIS A 26 11.96 2.45 13.24
N GLU A 27 12.98 3.22 13.60
CA GLU A 27 14.09 2.73 14.44
C GLU A 27 13.61 2.28 15.83
N ALA A 28 12.64 2.99 16.43
CA ALA A 28 12.05 2.58 17.69
C ALA A 28 11.37 1.20 17.59
N VAL A 29 10.62 0.93 16.52
CA VAL A 29 10.00 -0.38 16.29
C VAL A 29 11.06 -1.46 16.07
N LEU A 30 12.11 -1.17 15.28
CA LEU A 30 13.22 -2.10 15.05
C LEU A 30 14.00 -2.42 16.33
N ALA A 31 14.08 -1.47 17.26
CA ALA A 31 14.65 -1.67 18.59
C ALA A 31 13.71 -2.41 19.57
N GLY A 32 12.50 -2.79 19.14
CA GLY A 32 11.56 -3.57 19.92
C GLY A 32 10.69 -2.77 20.89
N LEU A 33 10.56 -1.44 20.70
CA LEU A 33 9.72 -0.61 21.58
C LEU A 33 8.21 -0.84 21.40
N GLY A 34 7.79 -1.56 20.35
CA GLY A 34 6.39 -1.92 20.12
C GLY A 34 6.03 -1.96 18.64
N MET A 35 4.84 -1.45 18.29
CA MET A 35 4.32 -1.35 16.93
C MET A 35 4.02 0.09 16.53
N ALA A 36 4.11 0.41 15.25
CA ALA A 36 3.77 1.73 14.71
C ALA A 36 3.05 1.63 13.35
N ARG A 37 2.29 2.66 12.99
CA ARG A 37 1.73 2.84 11.64
C ARG A 37 2.71 3.70 10.84
N LEU A 38 3.39 3.09 9.87
CA LEU A 38 4.43 3.72 9.06
C LEU A 38 4.10 3.60 7.57
N ALA A 39 4.71 4.46 6.75
CA ALA A 39 4.53 4.43 5.31
C ALA A 39 5.28 3.25 4.67
N GLU A 40 4.70 2.63 3.65
CA GLU A 40 5.27 1.44 2.98
C GLU A 40 6.69 1.69 2.46
N TYR A 41 6.96 2.88 1.90
CA TYR A 41 8.29 3.26 1.39
C TYR A 41 9.39 3.24 2.45
N LEU A 42 9.04 3.31 3.74
CA LEU A 42 9.99 3.29 4.84
C LEU A 42 10.25 1.85 5.33
N VAL A 43 9.23 0.99 5.30
CA VAL A 43 9.26 -0.33 5.96
C VAL A 43 9.33 -1.51 4.99
N HIS A 44 9.24 -1.29 3.68
CA HIS A 44 9.09 -2.38 2.72
C HIS A 44 10.23 -3.40 2.75
N GLU A 45 11.49 -2.95 2.88
CA GLU A 45 12.64 -3.85 2.95
C GLU A 45 12.65 -4.66 4.25
N ASP A 46 12.30 -4.05 5.38
CA ASP A 46 12.28 -4.74 6.66
C ASP A 46 11.17 -5.78 6.74
N ILE A 47 10.03 -5.51 6.10
CA ILE A 47 8.96 -6.50 5.96
C ILE A 47 9.41 -7.63 5.03
N ARG A 48 10.02 -7.30 3.89
CA ARG A 48 10.52 -8.29 2.92
C ARG A 48 11.61 -9.19 3.52
N THR A 49 12.43 -8.66 4.42
CA THR A 49 13.51 -9.39 5.11
C THR A 49 13.06 -10.04 6.42
N GLY A 50 11.82 -9.85 6.84
CA GLY A 50 11.27 -10.44 8.07
C GLY A 50 11.70 -9.77 9.37
N ARG A 51 12.35 -8.59 9.30
CA ARG A 51 12.67 -7.76 10.47
C ARG A 51 11.43 -7.12 11.07
N LEU A 52 10.43 -6.82 10.23
CA LEU A 52 9.13 -6.32 10.64
C LEU A 52 8.02 -7.27 10.18
N THR A 53 6.99 -7.40 11.00
CA THR A 53 5.79 -8.18 10.66
C THR A 53 4.58 -7.25 10.56
N PRO A 54 3.89 -7.21 9.41
CA PRO A 54 2.63 -6.49 9.27
C PRO A 54 1.57 -7.05 10.22
N VAL A 55 0.81 -6.17 10.85
CA VAL A 55 -0.29 -6.52 11.75
C VAL A 55 -1.50 -5.66 11.43
N LEU A 56 -2.70 -6.11 11.82
CA LEU A 56 -3.95 -5.37 11.61
C LEU A 56 -4.24 -5.06 10.12
N THR A 57 -3.75 -5.88 9.20
CA THR A 57 -3.84 -5.68 7.75
C THR A 57 -5.30 -5.63 7.25
N GLU A 58 -6.23 -6.28 7.94
CA GLU A 58 -7.66 -6.28 7.64
C GLU A 58 -8.36 -4.93 7.90
N TYR A 59 -7.71 -4.03 8.65
CA TYR A 59 -8.25 -2.72 9.03
C TYR A 59 -7.62 -1.55 8.23
N VAL A 60 -6.79 -1.84 7.22
CA VAL A 60 -6.08 -0.86 6.41
C VAL A 60 -7.01 -0.30 5.32
N HIS A 61 -7.42 0.97 5.45
CA HIS A 61 -8.30 1.63 4.48
C HIS A 61 -7.93 3.07 4.10
N ASP A 62 -6.99 3.70 4.82
CA ASP A 62 -6.53 5.05 4.48
C ASP A 62 -5.48 5.01 3.37
N GLN A 63 -5.81 5.60 2.22
CA GLN A 63 -4.84 5.89 1.17
C GLN A 63 -4.15 7.23 1.48
N ALA A 64 -2.87 7.19 1.83
CA ALA A 64 -2.03 8.37 1.81
C ALA A 64 -1.53 8.59 0.38
N TRP A 65 -1.83 9.74 -0.22
CA TRP A 65 -1.37 10.08 -1.56
C TRP A 65 -0.02 10.81 -1.50
N ILE A 66 0.94 10.36 -2.32
CA ILE A 66 2.17 11.11 -2.56
C ILE A 66 1.90 12.03 -3.76
N SER A 67 1.98 13.34 -3.54
CA SER A 67 1.68 14.36 -4.56
C SER A 67 2.89 15.22 -4.86
N ALA A 68 3.13 15.53 -6.14
CA ALA A 68 4.08 16.56 -6.55
C ALA A 68 3.37 17.92 -6.59
N VAL A 69 3.74 18.83 -5.69
CA VAL A 69 3.14 20.18 -5.60
C VAL A 69 4.10 21.22 -6.15
N TYR A 70 3.61 22.06 -7.07
CA TYR A 70 4.37 23.16 -7.65
C TYR A 70 3.47 24.40 -7.82
N PRO A 71 4.03 25.63 -7.77
CA PRO A 71 3.24 26.85 -7.94
C PRO A 71 2.52 26.88 -9.28
N HIS A 72 1.25 27.27 -9.25
CA HIS A 72 0.47 27.47 -10.47
C HIS A 72 1.02 28.66 -11.26
N LYS A 73 1.79 28.38 -12.32
CA LYS A 73 2.30 29.40 -13.26
C LYS A 73 1.66 29.19 -14.63
N ARG A 74 1.38 30.29 -15.34
CA ARG A 74 0.89 30.28 -16.73
C ARG A 74 1.72 29.39 -17.66
N HIS A 75 3.02 29.28 -17.42
CA HIS A 75 3.93 28.38 -18.12
C HIS A 75 4.77 27.60 -17.10
N LEU A 76 4.45 26.32 -16.90
CA LEU A 76 5.31 25.41 -16.14
C LEU A 76 6.64 25.25 -16.90
N SER A 77 7.77 25.37 -16.20
CA SER A 77 9.08 25.19 -16.83
C SER A 77 9.19 23.77 -17.41
N PRO A 78 9.72 23.59 -18.65
CA PRO A 78 9.95 22.28 -19.24
C PRO A 78 10.74 21.34 -18.32
N LYS A 79 11.68 21.87 -17.53
CA LYS A 79 12.47 21.10 -16.55
C LYS A 79 11.60 20.49 -15.45
N VAL A 80 10.62 21.26 -14.94
CA VAL A 80 9.71 20.77 -13.88
C VAL A 80 8.78 19.71 -14.45
N ARG A 81 8.23 19.94 -15.65
CA ARG A 81 7.40 18.95 -16.35
C ARG A 81 8.16 17.63 -16.54
N ALA A 82 9.35 17.69 -17.12
CA ALA A 82 10.18 16.50 -17.34
C ALA A 82 10.51 15.76 -16.04
N PHE A 83 10.72 16.47 -14.92
CA PHE A 83 10.94 15.85 -13.63
C PHE A 83 9.69 15.17 -13.06
N VAL A 84 8.51 15.80 -13.17
CA VAL A 84 7.24 15.20 -12.76
C VAL A 84 6.93 13.96 -13.60
N ASP A 85 7.15 14.03 -14.91
CA ASP A 85 6.96 12.91 -15.83
C ASP A 85 7.88 11.73 -15.45
N PHE A 86 9.16 12.02 -15.12
CA PHE A 86 10.10 11.01 -14.62
C PHE A 86 9.64 10.35 -13.31
N LEU A 87 9.14 11.13 -12.34
CA LEU A 87 8.62 10.57 -11.09
C LEU A 87 7.37 9.71 -11.33
N ALA A 88 6.48 10.17 -12.21
CA ALA A 88 5.28 9.42 -12.56
C ALA A 88 5.63 8.07 -13.20
N GLU A 89 6.59 8.05 -14.14
CA GLU A 89 7.11 6.82 -14.75
C GLU A 89 7.69 5.84 -13.71
N LYS A 90 8.34 6.36 -12.66
CA LYS A 90 8.97 5.52 -11.64
C LYS A 90 8.02 4.97 -10.59
N PHE A 91 6.92 5.66 -10.30
CA PHE A 91 6.06 5.35 -9.15
C PHE A 91 4.62 4.99 -9.51
N THR A 92 4.25 5.07 -10.79
CA THR A 92 2.90 4.75 -11.30
C THR A 92 2.98 3.58 -12.30
N PRO A 93 1.99 2.66 -12.34
CA PRO A 93 0.80 2.58 -11.48
C PRO A 93 1.06 1.97 -10.10
N VAL A 94 2.16 1.23 -9.96
CA VAL A 94 2.52 0.53 -8.73
C VAL A 94 3.93 0.96 -8.34
N PRO A 95 4.13 1.57 -7.16
CA PRO A 95 5.45 1.96 -6.70
C PRO A 95 6.28 0.73 -6.30
N PRO A 96 7.62 0.84 -6.29
CA PRO A 96 8.50 -0.30 -6.00
C PRO A 96 8.41 -0.81 -4.55
N TRP A 97 7.88 0.00 -3.63
CA TRP A 97 7.68 -0.35 -2.22
C TRP A 97 6.28 -0.91 -1.92
N GLU A 98 5.47 -1.22 -2.93
CA GLU A 98 4.15 -1.81 -2.76
C GLU A 98 4.22 -3.17 -2.05
N LEU A 99 3.47 -3.33 -0.95
CA LEU A 99 3.45 -4.57 -0.16
C LEU A 99 2.20 -5.43 -0.38
N GLY A 100 1.23 -4.96 -1.15
CA GLY A 100 0.05 -5.75 -1.53
C GLY A 100 -0.99 -5.93 -0.41
N PHE A 101 -0.92 -5.17 0.69
CA PHE A 101 -1.93 -5.21 1.75
C PHE A 101 -3.28 -4.60 1.35
N ARG A 102 -3.36 -4.03 0.14
CA ARG A 102 -4.50 -3.26 -0.36
C ARG A 102 -5.72 -4.10 -0.74
N ASP A 103 -5.59 -5.43 -0.82
CA ASP A 103 -6.63 -6.34 -1.31
C ASP A 103 -7.55 -6.96 -0.24
N ALA A 104 -7.42 -6.60 1.04
CA ALA A 104 -8.24 -7.20 2.10
C ALA A 104 -9.76 -6.89 2.01
N ARG A 105 -10.19 -5.96 1.12
CA ARG A 105 -11.61 -5.73 0.78
C ARG A 105 -11.87 -5.57 -0.72
N ALA A 106 -11.17 -6.30 -1.59
CA ALA A 106 -11.73 -6.65 -2.89
C ALA A 106 -12.86 -7.69 -2.75
N VAL A 107 -13.75 -7.54 -1.74
CA VAL A 107 -15.08 -8.15 -1.75
C VAL A 107 -15.92 -7.28 -2.65
N THR A 108 -16.03 -7.77 -3.87
CA THR A 108 -16.82 -7.27 -4.99
C THR A 108 -18.20 -6.78 -4.53
N ARG A 109 -18.47 -5.48 -4.69
CA ARG A 109 -19.86 -5.01 -4.76
C ARG A 109 -20.19 -4.76 -6.23
N ASN A 110 -20.63 -5.81 -6.91
CA ASN A 110 -21.35 -5.66 -8.17
C ASN A 110 -22.78 -5.20 -7.85
N SER A 111 -23.36 -4.38 -8.73
CA SER A 111 -24.66 -3.72 -8.55
C SER A 111 -25.87 -4.67 -8.46
N ASP A 112 -25.69 -5.96 -8.75
CA ASP A 112 -26.81 -6.88 -8.99
C ASP A 112 -26.91 -8.01 -7.95
N GLY A 113 -26.22 -7.87 -6.80
CA GLY A 113 -26.48 -8.67 -5.60
C GLY A 113 -26.27 -10.19 -5.71
N THR A 114 -25.66 -10.69 -6.79
CA THR A 114 -25.40 -12.12 -6.98
C THR A 114 -23.92 -12.43 -6.78
N THR A 115 -23.65 -13.35 -5.85
CA THR A 115 -22.29 -13.83 -5.53
C THR A 115 -21.87 -14.84 -6.59
N ASP A 116 -20.89 -14.51 -7.43
CA ASP A 116 -20.20 -15.50 -8.26
C ASP A 116 -18.78 -15.72 -7.75
N THR A 117 -18.63 -16.74 -6.91
CA THR A 117 -17.35 -17.17 -6.34
C THR A 117 -16.46 -17.90 -7.37
N ALA A 118 -16.89 -18.08 -8.62
CA ALA A 118 -16.22 -18.97 -9.57
C ALA A 118 -15.31 -18.29 -10.63
N ALA A 119 -15.35 -16.96 -10.77
CA ALA A 119 -14.62 -16.28 -11.86
C ALA A 119 -13.12 -16.07 -11.59
N ALA A 120 -12.73 -15.65 -10.38
CA ALA A 120 -11.33 -15.30 -10.08
C ALA A 120 -10.37 -16.51 -10.01
N ALA A 121 -10.90 -17.72 -9.76
CA ALA A 121 -10.10 -18.95 -9.71
C ALA A 121 -9.88 -19.58 -11.10
N ARG A 122 -10.69 -19.24 -12.11
CA ARG A 122 -10.63 -19.89 -13.43
C ARG A 122 -9.65 -19.21 -14.39
N ASP A 123 -9.43 -17.91 -14.26
CA ASP A 123 -8.47 -17.20 -15.13
C ASP A 123 -7.02 -17.45 -14.72
N ARG A 124 -6.71 -17.53 -13.42
CA ARG A 124 -5.34 -17.87 -12.96
C ARG A 124 -4.94 -19.33 -13.22
N ALA A 125 -5.90 -20.24 -13.41
CA ALA A 125 -5.62 -21.64 -13.75
C ALA A 125 -5.36 -21.84 -15.26
N LYS A 126 -5.96 -21.01 -16.13
CA LYS A 126 -5.74 -21.10 -17.58
C LYS A 126 -4.37 -20.56 -17.99
N GLU A 127 -3.93 -19.43 -17.44
CA GLU A 127 -2.60 -18.87 -17.76
C GLU A 127 -1.45 -19.77 -17.29
N ARG A 128 -1.63 -20.50 -16.18
CA ARG A 128 -0.63 -21.43 -15.65
C ARG A 128 -0.53 -22.75 -16.44
N THR A 129 -1.57 -23.12 -17.18
CA THR A 129 -1.57 -24.34 -18.00
C THR A 129 -1.06 -24.07 -19.43
N GLU A 130 -1.14 -22.82 -19.89
CA GLU A 130 -0.68 -22.40 -21.22
C GLU A 130 0.83 -22.05 -21.23
N ALA A 131 1.36 -21.54 -20.12
CA ALA A 131 2.80 -21.31 -19.95
C ALA A 131 3.64 -22.61 -19.91
N ASP A 132 3.05 -23.74 -19.49
CA ASP A 132 3.76 -25.03 -19.38
C ASP A 132 3.74 -25.84 -20.70
N ARG A 133 2.90 -25.48 -21.67
CA ARG A 133 2.87 -26.09 -23.02
C ARG A 133 3.67 -25.35 -24.08
N SER A 134 4.20 -24.16 -23.77
CA SER A 134 5.01 -23.35 -24.70
C SER A 134 6.52 -23.45 -24.42
N SER A 135 6.95 -24.32 -23.51
CA SER A 135 8.36 -24.60 -23.21
C SER A 135 8.74 -26.09 -23.32
N ALA A 136 7.98 -26.87 -24.09
CA ALA A 136 8.34 -28.24 -24.47
C ALA A 136 8.41 -28.38 -25.99
#